data_AF-A0A455U614-F1
#
_entry.id   AF-A0A455U614-F1
#
_cell.length_a   1.000
_cell.length_b   1.000
_cell.length_c   1.000
_cell.angle_alpha   90.00
_cell.angle_beta   90.00
_cell.angle_gamma   90.00
#
_symmetry.space_group_name_H-M   'P 1'
#
loop_
_entity.id
_entity.type
_entity.pdbx_description
1 polymer ?
#
loop_
_entity_poly.entity_id
_entity_poly.type
_entity_poly.pdbx_seq_one_letter_code
_entity_poly.pdbx_strand_id
1 'polypeptide(L)'
;MVTDVDVAVDELIRQRLEEHFPGEARLSEELAPESALQVEAPRLWVVDPIDGTVNFAQGLRHVAVSIGWMEAGVAKVGLSMRHF
;
A
#
# COMPACT_ATOMS: atom_id res chain seq x y z
N MET A 1 -13.28 1.78 6.07
CA MET A 1 -14.24 2.59 5.29
C MET A 1 -13.46 3.05 4.10
N VAL A 2 -13.80 2.59 2.91
CA VAL A 2 -13.00 2.83 1.70
C VAL A 2 -13.68 3.94 0.91
N THR A 3 -12.92 4.92 0.45
CA THR A 3 -13.42 6.00 -0.41
C THR A 3 -13.01 5.76 -1.87
N ASP A 4 -13.67 6.42 -2.82
CA ASP A 4 -13.28 6.38 -4.23
C ASP A 4 -11.82 6.82 -4.46
N VAL A 5 -11.28 7.65 -3.55
CA VAL A 5 -9.89 8.11 -3.59
C VAL A 5 -8.93 6.99 -3.18
N ASP A 6 -9.26 6.21 -2.15
CA ASP A 6 -8.45 5.04 -1.74
C ASP A 6 -8.27 4.07 -2.92
N VAL A 7 -9.37 3.77 -3.62
CA VAL A 7 -9.37 2.88 -4.80
C VAL A 7 -8.53 3.45 -5.94
N ALA A 8 -8.66 4.76 -6.23
CA ALA A 8 -7.91 5.40 -7.30
C ALA A 8 -6.40 5.45 -7.01
N VAL A 9 -6.01 5.70 -5.76
CA VAL A 9 -4.61 5.72 -5.33
C VAL A 9 -4.03 4.30 -5.35
N ASP A 10 -4.76 3.31 -4.85
CA ASP A 10 -4.34 1.92 -4.88
C ASP A 10 -4.11 1.43 -6.33
N GLU A 11 -5.06 1.68 -7.23
CA GLU A 11 -4.95 1.28 -8.64
C GLU A 11 -3.76 1.97 -9.33
N LEU A 12 -3.50 3.24 -9.03
CA LEU A 12 -2.34 3.96 -9.54
C LEU A 12 -1.04 3.32 -9.05
N ILE A 13 -0.92 3.04 -7.74
CA ILE A 13 0.29 2.42 -7.17
C ILE A 13 0.48 1.02 -7.78
N ARG A 14 -0.60 0.23 -7.89
CA ARG A 14 -0.58 -1.10 -8.49
C ARG A 14 -0.06 -1.07 -9.92
N GLN A 15 -0.57 -0.17 -10.76
CA GLN A 15 -0.11 -0.02 -12.14
C GLN A 15 1.39 0.33 -12.20
N ARG A 16 1.84 1.28 -11.36
CA ARG A 16 3.27 1.68 -11.33
C ARG A 16 4.18 0.55 -10.87
N LEU A 17 3.77 -0.22 -9.88
CA LEU A 17 4.55 -1.38 -9.41
C LEU A 17 4.60 -2.48 -10.47
N GLU A 18 3.50 -2.76 -11.18
CA GLU A 18 3.52 -3.73 -12.28
C GLU A 18 4.42 -3.29 -13.44
N GLU A 19 4.42 -2.00 -13.79
CA GLU A 19 5.28 -1.44 -14.84
C GLU A 19 6.78 -1.57 -14.52
N HIS A 20 7.18 -1.35 -13.26
CA HIS A 20 8.59 -1.28 -12.87
C HIS A 20 9.14 -2.57 -12.24
N PHE A 21 8.26 -3.37 -11.61
CA PHE A 21 8.59 -4.59 -10.87
C PHE A 21 7.63 -5.74 -11.26
N PRO A 22 7.58 -6.13 -12.54
CA PRO A 22 6.63 -7.14 -13.01
C PRO A 22 6.85 -8.48 -12.31
N GLY A 23 5.75 -9.09 -11.84
CA GLY A 23 5.77 -10.39 -11.16
C GLY A 23 6.18 -10.38 -9.69
N GLU A 24 6.51 -9.23 -9.09
CA GLU A 24 6.70 -9.14 -7.64
C GLU A 24 5.34 -9.16 -6.90
N ALA A 25 5.30 -9.84 -5.76
CA ALA A 25 4.07 -9.96 -4.98
C ALA A 25 3.70 -8.62 -4.33
N ARG A 26 2.40 -8.41 -4.13
CA ARG A 26 1.84 -7.19 -3.54
C ARG A 26 0.80 -7.53 -2.50
N LEU A 27 0.77 -6.74 -1.44
CA LEU A 27 -0.18 -6.80 -0.34
C LEU A 27 -0.65 -5.38 -0.09
N SER A 28 -1.93 -5.14 -0.36
CA SER A 28 -2.59 -3.85 -0.09
C SER A 28 -3.66 -4.06 0.97
N GLU A 29 -3.73 -3.13 1.94
CA GLU A 29 -4.72 -3.14 3.02
C GLU A 29 -6.16 -3.25 2.48
N GLU A 30 -6.44 -2.62 1.35
CA GLU A 30 -7.80 -2.49 0.82
C GLU A 30 -8.24 -3.66 -0.07
N LEU A 31 -7.29 -4.42 -0.63
CA LEU A 31 -7.60 -5.49 -1.60
C LEU A 31 -7.29 -6.89 -1.09
N ALA A 32 -6.56 -7.05 0.02
CA ALA A 32 -5.98 -8.35 0.36
C ALA A 32 -5.74 -8.63 1.87
N PRO A 33 -6.64 -8.27 2.81
CA PRO A 33 -6.38 -8.40 4.25
C PRO A 33 -6.19 -9.85 4.73
N GLU A 34 -6.87 -10.83 4.12
CA GLU A 34 -6.79 -12.25 4.51
C GLU A 34 -5.55 -12.97 3.95
N SER A 35 -5.08 -12.58 2.77
CA SER A 35 -3.87 -13.12 2.15
C SER A 35 -2.58 -12.59 2.77
N ALA A 36 -2.65 -11.48 3.51
CA ALA A 36 -1.51 -10.78 4.08
C ALA A 36 -0.63 -11.65 4.99
N LEU A 37 -1.22 -12.63 5.67
CA LEU A 37 -0.56 -13.49 6.64
C LEU A 37 0.11 -14.73 6.02
N GLN A 38 -0.06 -14.99 4.72
CA GLN A 38 0.38 -16.22 4.05
C GLN A 38 1.22 -15.98 2.79
N VAL A 39 1.63 -14.74 2.50
CA VAL A 39 2.48 -14.47 1.33
C VAL A 39 3.94 -14.84 1.62
N GLU A 40 4.29 -16.10 1.38
CA GLU A 40 5.70 -16.49 1.20
C GLU A 40 6.16 -16.09 -0.20
N ALA A 41 6.52 -14.82 -0.37
CA ALA A 41 7.13 -14.32 -1.59
C ALA A 41 8.60 -13.94 -1.34
N PRO A 42 9.51 -14.25 -2.29
CA PRO A 42 10.90 -13.81 -2.19
C PRO A 42 11.00 -12.28 -2.20
N ARG A 43 10.05 -11.58 -2.83
CA ARG A 43 9.93 -10.12 -2.86
C ARG A 43 8.47 -9.71 -2.73
N LEU A 44 8.20 -8.77 -1.83
CA LEU A 44 6.86 -8.35 -1.46
C LEU A 44 6.80 -6.83 -1.28
N TRP A 45 5.85 -6.21 -1.97
CA TRP A 45 5.43 -4.84 -1.70
C TRP A 45 4.25 -4.82 -0.74
N VAL A 46 4.36 -4.02 0.31
CA VAL A 46 3.29 -3.76 1.27
C VAL A 46 2.87 -2.31 1.09
N VAL A 47 1.61 -2.07 0.78
CA VAL A 47 1.08 -0.74 0.45
C VAL A 47 -0.12 -0.44 1.33
N ASP A 48 -0.08 0.73 1.97
CA ASP A 48 -1.24 1.39 2.54
C ASP A 48 -1.46 2.69 1.75
N PRO A 49 -2.49 2.72 0.88
CA PRO A 49 -2.80 3.87 0.03
C PRO A 49 -3.12 5.14 0.84
N ILE A 50 -3.80 5.01 1.99
CA ILE A 50 -4.19 6.14 2.84
C ILE A 50 -4.14 5.72 4.33
N ASP A 51 -2.96 5.88 4.92
CA ASP A 51 -2.75 5.78 6.37
C ASP A 51 -3.43 7.00 7.04
N GLY A 52 -4.44 6.73 7.85
CA GLY A 52 -5.30 7.75 8.45
C GLY A 52 -6.65 7.92 7.76
N THR A 53 -7.24 6.86 7.21
CA THR A 53 -8.57 6.85 6.56
C THR A 53 -9.67 7.53 7.38
N VAL A 54 -9.62 7.45 8.72
CA VAL A 54 -10.55 8.17 9.62
C VAL A 54 -10.37 9.70 9.51
N ASN A 55 -9.12 10.17 9.49
CA ASN A 55 -8.81 11.58 9.28
C ASN A 55 -9.28 12.04 7.91
N PHE A 56 -9.01 11.23 6.87
CA PHE A 56 -9.45 11.48 5.51
C PHE A 56 -10.97 11.69 5.44
N ALA A 57 -11.74 10.77 6.01
CA ALA A 57 -13.20 10.83 5.98
C ALA A 57 -13.80 11.97 6.81
N GLN A 58 -13.05 12.48 7.80
CA GLN A 58 -13.41 13.68 8.55
C GLN A 58 -12.94 14.98 7.88
N GLY A 59 -12.36 14.91 6.68
CA GLY A 59 -11.84 16.05 5.93
C GLY A 59 -10.54 16.62 6.50
N LEU A 60 -9.90 15.91 7.44
CA LEU A 60 -8.62 16.28 8.01
C LEU A 60 -7.50 15.85 7.05
N ARG A 61 -6.57 16.76 6.77
CA ARG A 61 -5.45 16.54 5.84
C ARG A 61 -4.34 15.64 6.40
N HIS A 62 -4.48 15.14 7.62
CA HIS A 62 -3.47 14.31 8.28
C HIS A 62 -3.54 12.86 7.79
N VAL A 63 -3.09 12.66 6.55
CA VAL A 63 -3.05 11.37 5.87
C VAL A 63 -1.68 11.14 5.23
N ALA A 64 -1.29 9.88 5.06
CA ALA A 64 -0.06 9.52 4.39
C ALA A 64 -0.26 8.36 3.42
N VAL A 65 0.60 8.28 2.40
CA VAL A 65 0.77 7.06 1.60
C VAL A 65 1.97 6.31 2.15
N SER A 66 1.82 5.05 2.51
CA SER A 66 2.88 4.22 3.08
C SER A 66 3.20 3.04 2.15
N ILE A 67 4.47 2.88 1.78
CA ILE A 67 4.95 1.81 0.89
C ILE A 67 6.18 1.17 1.51
N GLY A 68 6.13 -0.14 1.68
CA GLY A 68 7.24 -1.00 2.12
C GLY A 68 7.64 -2.01 1.05
N TRP A 69 8.93 -2.34 1.00
CA TRP A 69 9.44 -3.46 0.20
C TRP A 69 10.22 -4.42 1.07
N MET A 70 9.89 -5.69 0.94
CA MET A 70 10.45 -6.79 1.72
C MET A 70 11.09 -7.81 0.78
N GLU A 71 12.20 -8.39 1.23
CA GLU A 71 12.87 -9.48 0.53
C GLU A 71 13.15 -10.62 1.52
N ALA A 72 12.73 -11.83 1.16
CA ALA A 72 12.84 -13.02 2.01
C ALA A 72 12.32 -12.80 3.45
N GLY A 73 11.17 -12.14 3.59
CA GLY A 73 10.55 -11.83 4.88
C GLY A 73 11.22 -10.69 5.67
N VAL A 74 12.25 -10.05 5.13
CA VAL A 74 12.97 -8.94 5.79
C VAL A 74 12.63 -7.62 5.11
N ALA A 75 12.18 -6.63 5.88
CA ALA A 75 11.96 -5.28 5.38
C ALA A 75 13.29 -4.63 4.94
N LYS A 76 13.31 -4.08 3.73
CA LYS A 76 14.51 -3.46 3.12
C LYS A 76 14.32 -1.97 2.88
N VAL A 77 13.12 -1.56 2.48
CA VAL A 77 12.77 -0.16 2.20
C VAL A 77 11.42 0.15 2.82
N GLY A 78 11.29 1.35 3.36
CA GLY A 78 10.02 1.92 3.82
C GLY A 78 9.97 3.41 3.48
N LEU A 79 8.84 3.85 2.96
CA LEU A 79 8.54 5.24 2.67
C LEU A 79 7.16 5.57 3.23
N SER A 80 7.04 6.72 3.88
CA SER A 80 5.75 7.30 4.24
C SER A 80 5.74 8.75 3.79
N MET A 81 4.86 9.07 2.85
CA MET A 81 4.70 10.42 2.30
C MET A 81 3.45 11.06 2.87
N ARG A 82 3.62 12.11 3.66
CA ARG A 82 2.50 12.88 4.21
C ARG A 82 1.92 13.83 3.16
N HIS A 83 0.60 13.86 3.06
CA HIS A 83 -0.11 14.91 2.35
C HIS A 83 -0.45 16.03 3.36
N PHE A 84 -0.37 17.30 2.94
CA PHE A 84 -0.66 18.49 3.77
C PHE A 84 -2.00 19.13 3.42
#